data_AF-A0A2G6GT10-F1
#
_entry.id   AF-A0A2G6GT10-F1
#
_cell.length_a   1.000
_cell.length_b   1.000
_cell.length_c   1.000
_cell.angle_alpha   90.00
_cell.angle_beta   90.00
_cell.angle_gamma   90.00
#
_symmetry.space_group_name_H-M   'P 1'
#
loop_
_entity.id
_entity.type
_entity.pdbx_description
1 polymer ?
#
loop_
_entity_poly.entity_id
_entity_poly.type
_entity_poly.pdbx_seq_one_letter_code
_entity_poly.pdbx_strand_id
1 'polypeptide(L)'
;MTVVKGIALGIGLTVGFAVTILFCFLLAILAIKSYKHFSRNSFSVELFSHYYQELIRKEKFEELEEVKIIISKLKKKDKPKELLKKYKVSVHSYLYWKPTQEGGDRLILRRDKKIIKK
;
A
#
# COMPACT_ATOMS: atom_id res chain seq x y z
N MET A 1 24.81 45.97 -24.55
CA MET A 1 24.70 44.49 -24.55
C MET A 1 24.49 43.85 -23.16
N THR A 2 24.52 44.59 -22.06
CA THR A 2 24.36 44.07 -20.68
C THR A 2 22.90 43.91 -20.24
N VAL A 3 21.99 44.76 -20.73
CA VAL A 3 20.56 44.76 -20.34
C VAL A 3 19.80 43.50 -20.83
N VAL A 4 20.13 43.01 -22.03
CA VAL A 4 19.48 41.83 -22.63
C VAL A 4 19.82 40.54 -21.85
N LYS A 5 21.02 40.45 -21.28
CA LYS A 5 21.43 39.30 -20.45
C LYS A 5 20.67 39.25 -19.11
N GLY A 6 20.39 40.39 -18.48
CA GLY A 6 19.63 40.44 -17.22
C GLY A 6 18.16 40.04 -17.37
N ILE A 7 17.51 40.45 -18.46
CA ILE A 7 16.11 40.11 -18.75
C ILE A 7 15.97 38.62 -19.13
N ALA A 8 16.91 38.09 -19.91
CA ALA A 8 16.93 36.67 -20.26
C ALA A 8 17.11 35.76 -19.03
N LEU A 9 17.93 36.17 -18.05
CA LEU A 9 18.12 35.44 -16.79
C LEU A 9 16.89 35.50 -15.87
N GLY A 10 16.20 36.66 -15.80
CA GLY A 10 14.99 36.82 -14.98
C GLY A 10 13.78 36.02 -15.52
N ILE A 11 13.61 35.99 -16.85
CA ILE A 11 12.54 35.20 -17.49
C ILE A 11 12.86 33.71 -17.41
N GLY A 12 14.13 33.32 -17.60
CA GLY A 12 14.56 31.92 -17.47
C GLY A 12 14.34 31.35 -16.07
N LEU A 13 14.61 32.14 -15.03
CA LEU A 13 14.38 31.73 -13.63
C LEU A 13 12.89 31.62 -13.31
N THR A 14 12.08 32.58 -13.71
CA THR A 14 10.63 32.59 -13.42
C THR A 14 9.88 31.49 -14.18
N VAL A 15 10.20 31.27 -15.45
CA VAL A 15 9.63 30.18 -16.26
C VAL A 15 10.13 28.82 -15.74
N GLY A 16 11.41 28.69 -15.40
CA GLY A 16 11.96 27.47 -14.80
C GLY A 16 11.27 27.12 -13.47
N PHE A 17 11.03 28.11 -12.61
CA PHE A 17 10.34 27.91 -11.34
C PHE A 17 8.88 27.47 -11.55
N ALA A 18 8.16 28.11 -12.49
CA ALA A 18 6.78 27.77 -12.80
C ALA A 18 6.64 26.32 -13.31
N VAL A 19 7.52 25.88 -14.22
CA VAL A 19 7.53 24.50 -14.73
C VAL A 19 7.88 23.51 -13.62
N THR A 20 8.82 23.85 -12.74
CA THR A 20 9.22 22.98 -11.62
C THR A 20 8.07 22.80 -10.62
N ILE A 21 7.33 23.87 -10.30
CA ILE A 21 6.15 23.78 -9.43
C ILE A 21 5.09 22.87 -10.05
N LEU A 22 4.81 23.05 -11.34
CA LEU A 22 3.82 22.24 -12.05
C LEU A 22 4.19 20.75 -12.04
N PHE A 23 5.47 20.45 -12.26
CA PHE A 23 6.01 19.10 -12.22
C PHE A 23 5.91 18.48 -10.81
N CYS A 24 6.27 19.22 -9.76
CA CYS A 24 6.10 18.79 -8.37
C CYS A 24 4.64 18.50 -8.03
N PHE A 25 3.71 19.32 -8.52
CA PHE A 25 2.27 19.10 -8.32
C PHE A 25 1.80 17.80 -8.98
N LEU A 26 2.29 17.53 -10.19
CA LEU A 26 1.96 16.32 -10.95
C LEU A 26 2.50 15.06 -10.26
N LEU A 27 3.73 15.12 -9.74
CA LEU A 27 4.32 14.06 -8.92
C LEU A 27 3.55 13.83 -7.62
N ALA A 28 3.12 14.89 -6.93
CA ALA A 28 2.33 14.78 -5.71
C ALA A 28 0.98 14.08 -5.96
N ILE A 29 0.28 14.41 -7.06
CA ILE A 29 -0.98 13.75 -7.45
C ILE A 29 -0.76 12.26 -7.75
N LEU A 30 0.31 11.93 -8.47
CA LEU A 30 0.70 10.53 -8.75
C LEU A 30 1.04 9.78 -7.46
N ALA A 31 1.79 10.40 -6.55
CA ALA A 31 2.13 9.82 -5.25
C ALA A 31 0.87 9.56 -4.42
N ILE A 32 -0.11 10.47 -4.38
CA ILE A 32 -1.38 10.28 -3.67
C ILE A 32 -2.22 9.16 -4.30
N LYS A 33 -2.33 9.11 -5.65
CA LYS A 33 -3.05 8.03 -6.33
C LYS A 33 -2.39 6.67 -6.12
N SER A 34 -1.06 6.58 -6.26
CA SER A 34 -0.29 5.37 -5.99
C SER A 34 -0.37 4.97 -4.53
N TYR A 35 -0.26 5.90 -3.59
CA TYR A 35 -0.45 5.64 -2.17
C TYR A 35 -1.86 5.10 -1.90
N LYS A 36 -2.90 5.68 -2.50
CA LYS A 36 -4.29 5.17 -2.35
C LYS A 36 -4.49 3.81 -3.03
N HIS A 37 -3.75 3.52 -4.10
CA HIS A 37 -3.78 2.23 -4.80
C HIS A 37 -3.00 1.13 -4.05
N PHE A 38 -1.86 1.47 -3.45
CA PHE A 38 -1.09 0.57 -2.58
C PHE A 38 -1.70 0.40 -1.19
N SER A 39 -2.24 1.48 -0.60
CA SER A 39 -2.98 1.51 0.68
C SER A 39 -4.37 0.88 0.56
N ARG A 40 -4.87 0.68 -0.67
CA ARG A 40 -5.74 -0.46 -0.98
C ARG A 40 -4.92 -1.76 -0.86
N ASN A 41 -4.41 -1.98 0.34
CA ASN A 41 -3.91 -3.25 0.81
C ASN A 41 -4.94 -4.31 0.40
N SER A 42 -4.56 -5.10 -0.58
CA SER A 42 -5.46 -5.98 -1.33
C SER A 42 -6.05 -7.02 -0.39
N PHE A 43 -7.25 -6.73 0.12
CA PHE A 43 -8.10 -7.73 0.74
C PHE A 43 -8.19 -8.91 -0.21
N SER A 44 -7.58 -10.03 0.18
CA SER A 44 -7.55 -11.26 -0.59
C SER A 44 -8.33 -12.33 0.15
N VAL A 45 -8.82 -13.32 -0.61
CA VAL A 45 -9.45 -14.51 -0.06
C VAL A 45 -8.51 -15.18 0.94
N GLU A 46 -7.22 -15.29 0.60
CA GLU A 46 -6.20 -15.95 1.40
C GLU A 46 -5.99 -15.28 2.77
N LEU A 47 -5.96 -13.94 2.80
CA LEU A 47 -5.82 -13.19 4.05
C LEU A 47 -7.03 -13.38 4.98
N PHE A 48 -8.24 -13.38 4.42
CA PHE A 48 -9.45 -13.63 5.21
C PHE A 48 -9.59 -15.10 5.62
N SER A 49 -9.13 -16.06 4.80
CA SER A 49 -9.10 -17.48 5.17
C SER A 49 -8.16 -17.73 6.36
N HIS A 50 -6.98 -17.11 6.37
CA HIS A 50 -6.07 -17.18 7.51
C HIS A 50 -6.70 -16.54 8.76
N TYR A 51 -7.36 -15.40 8.60
CA TYR A 51 -8.08 -14.73 9.70
C TYR A 51 -9.23 -15.59 10.24
N TYR A 52 -9.97 -16.27 9.37
CA TYR A 52 -11.03 -17.21 9.76
C TYR A 52 -10.47 -18.36 10.62
N GLN A 53 -9.34 -18.95 10.23
CA GLN A 53 -8.67 -19.98 11.03
C GLN A 53 -8.19 -19.44 12.38
N GLU A 54 -7.66 -18.20 12.42
CA GLU A 54 -7.30 -17.57 13.69
C GLU A 54 -8.51 -17.33 14.60
N LEU A 55 -9.66 -16.95 14.04
CA LEU A 55 -10.90 -16.78 14.81
C LEU A 55 -11.39 -18.10 15.39
N ILE A 56 -11.32 -19.20 14.63
CA ILE A 56 -11.62 -20.54 15.14
C ILE A 56 -10.69 -20.88 16.31
N ARG A 57 -9.38 -20.67 16.14
CA ARG A 57 -8.38 -20.96 17.19
C ARG A 57 -8.59 -20.12 18.45
N LYS A 58 -9.15 -18.92 18.32
CA LYS A 58 -9.45 -18.01 19.42
C LYS A 58 -10.87 -18.13 19.95
N GLU A 59 -11.65 -19.11 19.46
CA GLU A 59 -13.03 -19.35 19.86
C GLU A 59 -13.95 -18.13 19.68
N LYS A 60 -13.64 -17.26 18.71
CA LYS A 60 -14.42 -16.05 18.39
C LYS A 60 -15.49 -16.33 17.35
N PHE A 61 -16.48 -17.14 17.72
CA PHE A 61 -17.48 -17.66 16.79
C PHE A 61 -18.43 -16.60 16.22
N GLU A 62 -18.69 -15.52 16.95
CA GLU A 62 -19.55 -14.41 16.51
C GLU A 62 -19.05 -13.75 15.20
N GLU A 63 -17.73 -13.69 15.00
CA GLU A 63 -17.13 -13.05 13.83
C GLU A 63 -16.96 -14.01 12.63
N LEU A 64 -17.13 -15.32 12.83
CA LEU A 64 -16.86 -16.31 11.79
C LEU A 64 -17.86 -16.22 10.64
N GLU A 65 -19.13 -15.97 10.93
CA GLU A 65 -20.17 -15.87 9.90
C GLU A 65 -19.94 -14.66 8.99
N GLU A 66 -19.64 -13.50 9.58
CA GLU A 66 -19.30 -12.28 8.83
C GLU A 66 -18.07 -12.51 7.94
N VAL A 67 -17.02 -13.13 8.47
CA VAL A 67 -15.80 -13.44 7.70
C VAL A 67 -16.07 -14.46 6.58
N LYS A 68 -16.90 -15.47 6.83
CA LYS A 68 -17.29 -16.47 5.81
C LYS A 68 -18.04 -15.81 4.64
N ILE A 69 -18.92 -14.85 4.92
CA ILE A 69 -19.61 -14.05 3.89
C ILE A 69 -18.61 -13.23 3.09
N ILE A 70 -17.65 -12.58 3.75
CA ILE A 70 -16.60 -11.80 3.07
C ILE A 70 -15.77 -12.69 2.13
N ILE A 71 -15.34 -13.86 2.60
CA ILE A 71 -14.60 -14.84 1.79
C ILE A 71 -15.40 -15.24 0.55
N SER A 72 -16.69 -15.55 0.71
CA SER A 72 -17.58 -15.92 -0.39
C SER A 72 -17.71 -14.81 -1.44
N LYS A 73 -17.93 -13.56 -1.00
CA LYS A 73 -17.99 -12.40 -1.90
C LYS A 73 -16.67 -12.15 -2.62
N LEU A 74 -15.54 -12.24 -1.91
CA LEU A 74 -14.21 -12.09 -2.51
C LEU A 74 -13.91 -13.17 -3.55
N LYS A 75 -14.34 -14.42 -3.34
CA LYS A 75 -14.23 -15.51 -4.34
C LYS A 75 -15.01 -15.22 -5.61
N LYS A 76 -16.18 -14.57 -5.49
CA LYS A 76 -17.00 -14.12 -6.62
C LYS A 76 -16.46 -12.85 -7.29
N LYS A 77 -15.27 -12.36 -6.90
CA LYS A 77 -14.68 -11.08 -7.30
C LYS A 77 -15.50 -9.85 -6.87
N ASP A 78 -16.50 -10.03 -6.02
CA ASP A 78 -17.22 -8.94 -5.40
C ASP A 78 -16.37 -8.33 -4.28
N LYS A 79 -16.30 -7.00 -4.24
CA LYS A 79 -15.61 -6.27 -3.17
C LYS A 79 -16.66 -5.72 -2.21
N PRO A 80 -16.98 -6.39 -1.09
CA PRO A 80 -17.99 -5.91 -0.14
C PRO A 80 -17.45 -4.71 0.65
N LYS A 81 -17.44 -3.53 0.00
CA LYS A 81 -16.81 -2.31 0.51
C LYS A 81 -17.25 -1.97 1.93
N GLU A 82 -18.50 -2.20 2.28
CA GLU A 82 -19.05 -1.94 3.61
C GLU A 82 -18.48 -2.89 4.68
N LEU A 83 -18.46 -4.20 4.40
CA LEU A 83 -17.86 -5.18 5.31
C LEU A 83 -16.36 -4.93 5.47
N LEU A 84 -15.66 -4.62 4.36
CA LEU A 84 -14.24 -4.30 4.37
C LEU A 84 -13.89 -3.01 5.15
N LYS A 85 -14.85 -2.10 5.39
CA LYS A 85 -14.59 -0.90 6.21
C LYS A 85 -14.24 -1.26 7.66
N LYS A 86 -14.79 -2.35 8.18
CA LYS A 86 -14.56 -2.85 9.56
C LYS A 86 -13.20 -3.51 9.74
N TYR A 87 -12.50 -3.81 8.66
CA TYR A 87 -11.22 -4.51 8.69
C TYR A 87 -10.09 -3.64 8.13
N LYS A 88 -8.88 -3.92 8.58
CA LYS A 88 -7.63 -3.33 8.09
C LYS A 88 -6.65 -4.46 7.83
N VAL A 89 -5.91 -4.37 6.72
CA VAL A 89 -4.73 -5.22 6.52
C VAL A 89 -3.56 -4.56 7.24
N SER A 90 -3.04 -5.22 8.27
CA SER A 90 -1.77 -4.88 8.89
C SER A 90 -0.63 -5.51 8.11
N VAL A 91 0.45 -4.76 7.92
CA VAL A 91 1.66 -5.23 7.24
C VAL A 91 2.79 -5.17 8.25
N HIS A 92 3.33 -6.32 8.61
CA HIS A 92 4.52 -6.41 9.45
C HIS A 92 5.73 -6.67 8.56
N SER A 93 6.70 -5.75 8.58
CA SER A 93 7.91 -5.87 7.77
C SER A 93 9.09 -6.11 8.70
N TYR A 94 9.84 -7.18 8.45
CA TYR A 94 11.06 -7.45 9.18
C TYR A 94 12.17 -7.89 8.23
N LEU A 95 13.39 -7.56 8.63
CA LEU A 95 14.61 -7.93 7.95
C LEU A 95 15.24 -9.08 8.73
N TYR A 96 15.67 -10.10 8.01
CA TYR A 96 16.42 -11.20 8.60
C TYR A 96 17.51 -11.68 7.65
N TRP A 97 18.62 -12.14 8.23
CA TRP A 97 19.69 -12.80 7.49
C TRP A 97 19.26 -14.23 7.20
N LYS A 98 19.33 -14.64 5.94
CA LYS A 98 19.10 -16.03 5.52
C LYS A 98 20.37 -16.58 4.88
N PRO A 99 20.84 -17.77 5.28
CA PRO A 99 21.97 -18.40 4.64
C PRO A 99 21.65 -18.76 3.19
N THR A 100 22.60 -18.49 2.30
CA THR A 100 22.58 -18.85 0.88
C THR A 100 23.29 -20.19 0.67
N GLN A 101 22.86 -20.94 -0.34
CA GLN A 101 23.44 -22.26 -0.68
C GLN A 101 24.93 -22.17 -1.10
N GLU A 102 25.40 -21.00 -1.52
CA GLU A 102 26.77 -20.76 -1.99
C GLU A 102 27.74 -20.30 -0.88
N GLY A 103 27.32 -20.33 0.39
CA GLY A 103 28.19 -19.93 1.52
C GLY A 103 28.22 -18.41 1.73
N GLY A 104 27.18 -17.89 2.37
CA GLY A 104 27.03 -16.49 2.72
C GLY A 104 25.66 -16.22 3.35
N ASP A 105 25.44 -15.02 3.87
CA ASP A 105 24.14 -14.60 4.35
C ASP A 105 23.58 -13.49 3.45
N ARG A 106 22.32 -13.62 3.04
CA ARG A 106 21.60 -12.56 2.33
C ARG A 106 20.57 -11.91 3.24
N LEU A 107 20.53 -10.58 3.21
CA LEU A 107 19.50 -9.81 3.91
C LEU A 107 18.17 -9.95 3.15
N ILE A 108 17.16 -10.52 3.78
CA ILE A 108 15.82 -10.68 3.19
C ILE A 108 14.86 -9.73 3.87
N LEU A 109 14.15 -8.93 3.07
CA LEU A 109 12.97 -8.21 3.51
C LEU A 109 11.74 -9.11 3.36
N ARG A 110 11.10 -9.46 4.49
CA ARG A 110 9.82 -10.16 4.50
C ARG A 110 8.71 -9.21 4.95
N ARG A 111 7.58 -9.28 4.24
CA ARG A 111 6.37 -8.50 4.51
C ARG A 111 5.21 -9.45 4.74
N ASP A 112 4.89 -9.69 5.99
CA ASP A 112 3.75 -10.52 6.36
C ASP A 112 2.50 -9.63 6.48
N LYS A 113 1.42 -10.05 5.82
CA LYS A 113 0.14 -9.33 5.80
C LYS A 113 -0.87 -10.09 6.67
N LYS A 114 -1.66 -9.37 7.46
CA LYS A 114 -2.66 -9.95 8.35
C LYS A 114 -3.93 -9.08 8.41
N ILE A 115 -5.10 -9.71 8.48
CA ILE A 115 -6.36 -9.00 8.74
C ILE A 115 -6.47 -8.69 10.23
N ILE A 116 -6.83 -7.45 10.54
CA ILE A 116 -7.16 -6.98 11.89
C ILE A 116 -8.51 -6.27 11.81
N LYS A 117 -9.42 -6.55 12.74
CA LYS A 117 -10.64 -5.78 12.93
C LYS A 117 -10.27 -4.39 13.48
N LYS A 118 -10.80 -3.34 12.88
CA LYS A 118 -10.54 -1.95 13.33
C LYS A 118 -11.19 -1.66 14.67
#